data_AF-Q4R3N6-F1
#
_entry.id   AF-Q4R3N6-F1
#
_cell.length_a   1.000
_cell.length_b   1.000
_cell.length_c   1.000
_cell.angle_alpha   90.00
_cell.angle_beta   90.00
_cell.angle_gamma   90.00
#
_symmetry.space_group_name_H-M   'P 1'
#
loop_
_entity.id
_entity.type
_entity.pdbx_description
1 polymer ?
#
loop_
_entity_poly.entity_id
_entity_poly.type
_entity_poly.pdbx_seq_one_letter_code
_entity_poly.pdbx_strand_id
1 'polypeptide(L)'
;MRSGPRPIVPYSSMFCLSPTNLLRRFCHYIVTMRYFEMVILVVIALSSIALAAEDPVHTDSPRNNALKYLDYIFTGVFTFEMVIKMIDLGLLLHPGAYFRDLWNILDFIVVSGALVAFAFSGSKGKDINTIKSLRVLRVLRPLKTIKRLPKLKAVFDCVVNSLKNVLNILIVYMLFMFIFAVIAVQLFKGKFFYCTDESKELERDCRGQYLDYEKEEVEAQPRQWKKYDFHYDNVLWALLTLFTVSTGEGWPMVLKHSVDATYEEQGPSPGYRMELSIFYVVYFVVFPFFFVNIFVALIIITFQEQGDKVMSECSLEKNERACIDFAISAKPLTRYMPQNRQSFQYKTWTFVVSPPFEYFIMAMIALNTVVLMMKFYDAPYEYELMLKCLNIVFTSMFSMECVLKIIAFGVLNYFRDAWNVFDFVTVLGSITDILVTEIAIYPR
;
A
#
# COMPACT_ATOMS: atom_id res chain seq x y z
N MET A 1 27.19 9.81 -6.26
CA MET A 1 28.46 9.08 -6.46
C MET A 1 28.19 7.81 -7.25
N ARG A 2 28.73 7.68 -8.47
CA ARG A 2 28.75 6.39 -9.19
C ARG A 2 29.72 5.49 -8.43
N SER A 3 29.21 4.50 -7.70
CA SER A 3 30.05 3.49 -7.05
C SER A 3 30.83 2.75 -8.13
N GLY A 4 32.16 2.79 -8.06
CA GLY A 4 33.03 1.93 -8.86
C GLY A 4 32.72 0.44 -8.61
N PRO A 5 33.25 -0.48 -9.44
CA PRO A 5 33.07 -1.91 -9.22
C PRO A 5 33.55 -2.27 -7.81
N ARG A 6 32.73 -3.05 -7.08
CA ARG A 6 33.03 -3.44 -5.70
C ARG A 6 34.36 -4.20 -5.68
N PRO A 7 35.32 -3.86 -4.80
CA PRO A 7 36.59 -4.57 -4.74
C PRO A 7 36.41 -6.03 -4.29
N ILE A 8 37.24 -6.93 -4.83
CA ILE A 8 37.32 -8.34 -4.38
C ILE A 8 37.77 -8.36 -2.92
N VAL A 9 37.07 -9.11 -2.07
CA VAL A 9 37.44 -9.22 -0.65
C VAL A 9 38.83 -9.87 -0.50
N PRO A 10 39.75 -9.31 0.31
CA PRO A 10 41.17 -9.67 0.34
C PRO A 10 41.46 -11.05 0.97
N TYR A 11 40.45 -11.71 1.53
CA TYR A 11 40.57 -13.00 2.21
C TYR A 11 40.30 -14.17 1.24
N SER A 12 40.93 -15.32 1.46
CA SER A 12 40.67 -16.54 0.68
C SER A 12 39.27 -17.08 0.95
N SER A 13 38.49 -17.38 -0.11
CA SER A 13 37.19 -18.05 0.04
C SER A 13 37.41 -19.57 0.20
N MET A 14 36.69 -20.19 1.14
CA MET A 14 36.74 -21.64 1.42
C MET A 14 38.14 -22.23 1.65
N PHE A 15 39.10 -21.41 2.14
CA PHE A 15 40.51 -21.76 2.35
C PHE A 15 41.31 -22.25 1.13
N CYS A 16 40.67 -22.53 -0.02
CA CYS A 16 41.31 -23.02 -1.23
C CYS A 16 41.37 -21.95 -2.35
N LEU A 17 40.49 -20.94 -2.29
CA LEU A 17 40.36 -19.93 -3.34
C LEU A 17 40.99 -18.58 -2.92
N SER A 18 42.30 -18.46 -3.12
CA SER A 18 43.04 -17.19 -3.00
C SER A 18 42.43 -16.08 -3.91
N PRO A 19 42.52 -14.78 -3.55
CA PRO A 19 42.04 -13.66 -4.38
C PRO A 19 42.63 -13.61 -5.81
N THR A 20 43.69 -14.36 -6.07
CA THR A 20 44.36 -14.47 -7.38
C THR A 20 43.79 -15.58 -8.28
N ASN A 21 42.92 -16.46 -7.78
CA ASN A 21 42.37 -17.56 -8.57
C ASN A 21 41.49 -17.09 -9.73
N LEU A 22 41.70 -17.70 -10.91
CA LEU A 22 40.97 -17.38 -12.14
C LEU A 22 39.45 -17.58 -11.98
N LEU A 23 39.04 -18.68 -11.33
CA LEU A 23 37.64 -19.01 -11.11
C LEU A 23 36.94 -17.94 -10.25
N ARG A 24 37.60 -17.47 -9.20
CA ARG A 24 37.04 -16.43 -8.31
C ARG A 24 36.97 -15.07 -9.01
N ARG A 25 38.01 -14.69 -9.77
CA ARG A 25 38.00 -13.47 -10.58
C ARG A 25 36.90 -13.49 -11.64
N PHE A 26 36.67 -14.64 -12.26
CA PHE A 26 35.59 -14.83 -13.23
C PHE A 26 34.21 -14.74 -12.58
N CYS A 27 33.99 -15.41 -11.44
CA CYS A 27 32.74 -15.28 -10.66
C CYS A 27 32.50 -13.83 -10.23
N HIS A 28 33.55 -13.14 -9.76
CA HIS A 28 33.46 -11.73 -9.39
C HIS A 28 33.10 -10.84 -10.58
N TYR A 29 33.71 -11.09 -11.74
CA TYR A 29 33.36 -10.40 -12.99
C TYR A 29 31.89 -10.59 -13.33
N ILE A 30 31.36 -11.82 -13.29
CA ILE A 30 29.94 -12.09 -13.54
C ILE A 30 29.03 -11.37 -12.54
N VAL A 31 29.31 -11.44 -11.23
CA VAL A 31 28.47 -10.84 -10.19
C VAL A 31 28.43 -9.32 -10.27
N THR A 32 29.52 -8.69 -10.72
CA THR A 32 29.63 -7.23 -10.87
C THR A 32 29.10 -6.70 -12.20
N MET A 33 28.78 -7.56 -13.17
CA MET A 33 28.20 -7.16 -14.45
C MET A 33 26.80 -6.58 -14.28
N ARG A 34 26.60 -5.37 -14.82
CA ARG A 34 25.29 -4.69 -14.79
C ARG A 34 24.19 -5.47 -15.51
N TYR A 35 24.53 -6.20 -16.57
CA TYR A 35 23.59 -7.07 -17.28
C TYR A 35 23.15 -8.26 -16.41
N PHE A 36 24.07 -8.88 -15.67
CA PHE A 36 23.74 -9.96 -14.75
C PHE A 36 22.77 -9.47 -13.66
N GLU A 37 23.00 -8.28 -13.10
CA GLU A 37 22.08 -7.67 -12.14
C GLU A 37 20.68 -7.41 -12.72
N MET A 38 20.59 -6.89 -13.96
CA MET A 38 19.31 -6.65 -14.63
C MET A 38 18.57 -7.95 -14.95
N VAL A 39 19.28 -8.99 -15.40
CA VAL A 39 18.69 -10.31 -15.68
C VAL A 39 18.09 -10.92 -14.41
N ILE A 40 18.82 -10.90 -13.29
CA ILE A 40 18.29 -11.40 -12.01
C ILE A 40 17.05 -10.61 -11.59
N LEU A 41 17.03 -9.29 -11.78
CA LEU A 41 15.86 -8.47 -11.44
C LEU A 41 14.64 -8.81 -12.31
N VAL A 42 14.84 -9.01 -13.62
CA VAL A 42 13.76 -9.46 -14.53
C VAL A 42 13.25 -10.84 -14.13
N VAL A 43 14.15 -11.77 -13.78
CA VAL A 43 13.77 -13.11 -13.31
C VAL A 43 12.98 -13.05 -12.00
N ILE A 44 13.35 -12.17 -11.07
CA ILE A 44 12.56 -11.93 -9.85
C ILE A 44 11.16 -11.44 -10.21
N ALA A 45 11.05 -10.45 -11.10
CA ALA A 45 9.76 -9.90 -11.53
C ALA A 45 8.88 -10.99 -12.19
N LEU A 46 9.43 -11.75 -13.14
CA LEU A 46 8.73 -12.86 -13.79
C LEU A 46 8.32 -13.95 -12.79
N SER A 47 9.17 -14.28 -11.82
CA SER A 47 8.83 -15.24 -10.77
C SER A 47 7.72 -14.76 -9.83
N SER A 48 7.61 -13.45 -9.63
CA SER A 48 6.56 -12.83 -8.82
C SER A 48 5.23 -12.81 -9.55
N ILE A 49 5.26 -12.51 -10.86
CA ILE A 49 4.09 -12.59 -11.75
C ILE A 49 3.59 -14.03 -11.84
N ALA A 50 4.50 -15.00 -11.97
CA ALA A 50 4.13 -16.42 -11.99
C ALA A 50 3.44 -16.87 -10.69
N LEU A 51 3.91 -16.39 -9.53
CA LEU A 51 3.28 -16.65 -8.23
C LEU A 51 1.88 -16.03 -8.14
N ALA A 52 1.72 -14.78 -8.59
CA ALA A 52 0.43 -14.10 -8.62
C ALA A 52 -0.55 -14.75 -9.61
N ALA A 53 -0.03 -15.35 -10.68
CA ALA A 53 -0.79 -16.10 -11.67
C ALA A 53 -1.08 -17.55 -11.26
N GLU A 54 -0.75 -18.00 -10.05
CA GLU A 54 -1.11 -19.36 -9.60
C GLU A 54 -2.60 -19.42 -9.22
N ASP A 55 -3.31 -20.46 -9.66
CA ASP A 55 -4.69 -20.69 -9.22
C ASP A 55 -4.68 -21.47 -7.89
N PRO A 56 -5.15 -20.88 -6.77
CA PRO A 56 -5.15 -21.53 -5.47
C PRO A 56 -6.19 -22.65 -5.34
N VAL A 57 -7.24 -22.65 -6.17
CA VAL A 57 -8.36 -23.62 -6.07
C VAL A 57 -8.06 -24.86 -6.90
N HIS A 58 -7.61 -24.69 -8.15
CA HIS A 58 -7.40 -25.80 -9.09
C HIS A 58 -5.91 -26.13 -9.30
N THR A 59 -5.33 -26.90 -8.38
CA THR A 59 -3.89 -27.24 -8.35
C THR A 59 -3.35 -28.03 -9.56
N ASP A 60 -4.22 -28.72 -10.29
CA ASP A 60 -3.87 -29.56 -11.46
C ASP A 60 -4.20 -28.93 -12.82
N SER A 61 -4.59 -27.65 -12.83
CA SER A 61 -4.88 -26.93 -14.07
C SER A 61 -3.66 -26.90 -15.02
N PRO A 62 -3.86 -26.88 -16.36
CA PRO A 62 -2.76 -26.81 -17.31
C PRO A 62 -1.90 -25.56 -17.11
N ARG A 63 -2.52 -24.44 -16.67
CA ARG A 63 -1.85 -23.23 -16.25
C ARG A 63 -0.89 -23.49 -15.09
N ASN A 64 -1.35 -24.13 -14.02
CA ASN A 64 -0.50 -24.45 -12.87
C ASN A 64 0.63 -25.42 -13.22
N ASN A 65 0.41 -26.35 -14.17
CA ASN A 65 1.48 -27.22 -14.65
C ASN A 65 2.56 -26.47 -15.44
N ALA A 66 2.18 -25.50 -16.28
CA ALA A 66 3.14 -24.61 -16.94
C ALA A 66 3.91 -23.74 -15.92
N LEU A 67 3.21 -23.20 -14.91
CA LEU A 67 3.80 -22.39 -13.85
C LEU A 67 4.79 -23.20 -12.98
N LYS A 68 4.50 -24.47 -12.69
CA LYS A 68 5.45 -25.39 -12.02
C LYS A 68 6.77 -25.52 -12.80
N TYR A 69 6.69 -25.63 -14.13
CA TYR A 69 7.89 -25.70 -14.98
C TYR A 69 8.71 -24.41 -14.93
N LEU A 70 8.05 -23.25 -14.99
CA LEU A 70 8.70 -21.95 -14.82
C LEU A 70 9.36 -21.81 -13.44
N ASP A 71 8.73 -22.33 -12.39
CA ASP A 71 9.29 -22.31 -11.03
C ASP A 71 10.59 -23.14 -10.91
N TYR A 72 10.72 -24.25 -11.64
CA TYR A 72 11.99 -24.98 -11.74
C TYR A 72 13.07 -24.13 -12.40
N ILE A 73 12.75 -23.45 -13.50
CA ILE A 73 13.68 -22.55 -14.21
C ILE A 73 14.14 -21.43 -13.27
N PHE A 74 13.20 -20.74 -12.61
CA PHE A 74 13.52 -19.64 -11.70
C PHE A 74 14.40 -20.10 -10.54
N THR A 75 14.08 -21.24 -9.93
CA THR A 75 14.88 -21.80 -8.84
C THR A 75 16.27 -22.19 -9.31
N GLY A 76 16.41 -22.74 -10.51
CA GLY A 76 17.72 -23.00 -11.13
C GLY A 76 18.56 -21.75 -11.27
N VAL A 77 17.98 -20.66 -11.81
CA VAL A 77 18.66 -19.36 -11.94
C VAL A 77 19.08 -18.80 -10.58
N PHE A 78 18.22 -18.87 -9.56
CA PHE A 78 18.57 -18.40 -8.21
C PHE A 78 19.62 -19.28 -7.52
N THR A 79 19.60 -20.59 -7.76
CA THR A 79 20.63 -21.50 -7.26
C THR A 79 21.97 -21.16 -7.88
N PHE A 80 22.00 -20.90 -9.18
CA PHE A 80 23.19 -20.46 -9.88
C PHE A 80 23.73 -19.11 -9.35
N GLU A 81 22.84 -18.12 -9.16
CA GLU A 81 23.19 -16.84 -8.53
C GLU A 81 23.80 -17.04 -7.14
N MET A 82 23.18 -17.88 -6.30
CA MET A 82 23.61 -18.19 -4.95
C MET A 82 25.01 -18.82 -4.95
N VAL A 83 25.24 -19.83 -5.79
CA VAL A 83 26.52 -20.55 -5.87
C VAL A 83 27.65 -19.62 -6.31
N ILE A 84 27.44 -18.80 -7.35
CA ILE A 84 28.46 -17.84 -7.80
C ILE A 84 28.80 -16.84 -6.68
N LYS A 85 27.80 -16.33 -5.95
CA LYS A 85 28.04 -15.43 -4.82
C LYS A 85 28.79 -16.09 -3.67
N MET A 86 28.50 -17.36 -3.35
CA MET A 86 29.22 -18.11 -2.32
C MET A 86 30.70 -18.31 -2.68
N ILE A 87 31.00 -18.50 -3.97
CA ILE A 87 32.37 -18.63 -4.48
C ILE A 87 33.13 -17.29 -4.42
N ASP A 88 32.48 -16.19 -4.82
CA ASP A 88 33.05 -14.83 -4.82
C ASP A 88 33.32 -14.32 -3.39
N LEU A 89 32.28 -14.37 -2.55
CA LEU A 89 32.25 -13.79 -1.20
C LEU A 89 32.73 -14.75 -0.11
N GLY A 90 32.89 -16.05 -0.36
CA GLY A 90 33.23 -17.02 0.70
C GLY A 90 32.10 -17.30 1.69
N LEU A 91 32.27 -18.32 2.55
CA LEU A 91 31.18 -18.88 3.37
C LEU A 91 30.97 -18.15 4.72
N LEU A 92 31.89 -18.30 5.69
CA LEU A 92 31.62 -17.93 7.10
C LEU A 92 32.69 -17.08 7.81
N LEU A 93 33.98 -17.22 7.48
CA LEU A 93 35.05 -16.80 8.40
C LEU A 93 35.42 -15.30 8.38
N HIS A 94 35.18 -14.57 7.29
CA HIS A 94 35.64 -13.17 7.15
C HIS A 94 34.47 -12.16 7.19
N PRO A 95 34.71 -10.88 7.55
CA PRO A 95 33.64 -9.87 7.71
C PRO A 95 32.84 -9.55 6.43
N GLY A 96 33.33 -9.95 5.26
CA GLY A 96 32.63 -9.88 3.96
C GLY A 96 32.01 -11.20 3.49
N ALA A 97 31.90 -12.21 4.36
CA ALA A 97 31.44 -13.54 3.99
C ALA A 97 29.93 -13.59 3.71
N TYR A 98 29.50 -14.52 2.85
CA TYR A 98 28.13 -14.64 2.37
C TYR A 98 27.11 -14.70 3.52
N PHE A 99 27.35 -15.53 4.54
CA PHE A 99 26.42 -15.72 5.67
C PHE A 99 26.43 -14.60 6.73
N ARG A 100 27.28 -13.58 6.60
CA ARG A 100 27.25 -12.42 7.52
C ARG A 100 26.32 -11.30 7.04
N ASP A 101 25.87 -11.36 5.79
CA ASP A 101 24.90 -10.43 5.23
C ASP A 101 23.49 -10.99 5.32
N LEU A 102 22.59 -10.29 6.05
CA LEU A 102 21.20 -10.71 6.29
C LEU A 102 20.44 -11.00 4.98
N TRP A 103 20.72 -10.24 3.92
CA TRP A 103 20.07 -10.44 2.63
C TRP A 103 20.53 -11.70 1.90
N ASN A 104 21.79 -12.08 2.07
CA ASN A 104 22.32 -13.34 1.53
C ASN A 104 21.83 -14.53 2.36
N ILE A 105 21.64 -14.37 3.68
CA ILE A 105 20.99 -15.40 4.50
C ILE A 105 19.55 -15.63 4.03
N LEU A 106 18.79 -14.57 3.76
CA LEU A 106 17.44 -14.67 3.21
C LEU A 106 17.43 -15.38 1.84
N ASP A 107 18.37 -15.02 0.96
CA ASP A 107 18.57 -15.69 -0.35
C ASP A 107 18.81 -17.19 -0.17
N PHE A 108 19.70 -17.58 0.73
CA PHE A 108 19.96 -18.97 1.07
C PHE A 108 18.73 -19.72 1.59
N ILE A 109 17.97 -19.13 2.52
CA ILE A 109 16.76 -19.75 3.09
C ILE A 109 15.71 -19.99 1.98
N VAL A 110 15.50 -19.02 1.10
CA VAL A 110 14.51 -19.12 0.02
C VAL A 110 14.92 -20.18 -1.01
N VAL A 111 16.20 -20.20 -1.42
CA VAL A 111 16.71 -21.16 -2.42
C VAL A 111 16.78 -22.57 -1.84
N SER A 112 17.30 -22.72 -0.61
CA SER A 112 17.36 -24.03 0.06
C SER A 112 15.97 -24.60 0.32
N GLY A 113 15.02 -23.78 0.79
CA GLY A 113 13.62 -24.20 0.97
C GLY A 113 12.98 -24.71 -0.33
N ALA A 114 13.26 -24.05 -1.46
CA ALA A 114 12.79 -24.49 -2.77
C ALA A 114 13.44 -25.81 -3.24
N LEU A 115 14.76 -25.95 -3.08
CA LEU A 115 15.48 -27.18 -3.42
C LEU A 115 15.00 -28.37 -2.57
N VAL A 116 14.80 -28.14 -1.28
CA VAL A 116 14.24 -29.14 -0.35
C VAL A 116 12.83 -29.53 -0.79
N ALA A 117 11.96 -28.55 -1.08
CA ALA A 117 10.61 -28.83 -1.57
C ALA A 117 10.61 -29.66 -2.87
N PHE A 118 11.57 -29.45 -3.77
CA PHE A 118 11.71 -30.25 -4.99
C PHE A 118 12.24 -31.66 -4.74
N ALA A 119 13.26 -31.81 -3.89
CA ALA A 119 13.82 -33.11 -3.52
C ALA A 119 12.75 -34.01 -2.87
N PHE A 120 11.90 -33.42 -2.02
CA PHE A 120 10.79 -34.15 -1.38
C PHE A 120 9.60 -34.39 -2.32
N SER A 121 9.39 -33.56 -3.35
CA SER A 121 8.31 -33.77 -4.33
C SER A 121 8.49 -35.03 -5.20
N GLY A 122 9.71 -35.55 -5.33
CA GLY A 122 10.02 -36.78 -6.09
C GLY A 122 9.91 -38.07 -5.27
N SER A 123 9.88 -37.99 -3.95
CA SER A 123 9.80 -39.15 -3.06
C SER A 123 8.33 -39.37 -2.65
N LYS A 124 7.70 -40.43 -3.18
CA LYS A 124 6.26 -40.73 -3.09
C LYS A 124 5.74 -41.08 -1.67
N GLY A 125 6.18 -40.44 -0.60
CA GLY A 125 5.81 -40.93 0.75
C GLY A 125 5.92 -40.03 1.97
N LYS A 126 6.15 -38.70 1.89
CA LYS A 126 6.16 -37.85 3.11
C LYS A 126 5.43 -36.52 2.97
N ASP A 127 4.52 -36.28 3.92
CA ASP A 127 3.86 -35.05 4.34
C ASP A 127 3.68 -33.95 3.28
N ILE A 128 2.58 -34.08 2.54
CA ILE A 128 2.04 -33.05 1.63
C ILE A 128 1.90 -31.66 2.30
N ASN A 129 1.72 -31.58 3.62
CA ASN A 129 1.58 -30.32 4.35
C ASN A 129 2.93 -29.60 4.50
N THR A 130 4.02 -30.32 4.75
CA THR A 130 5.37 -29.74 4.88
C THR A 130 5.86 -29.18 3.53
N ILE A 131 5.56 -29.89 2.43
CA ILE A 131 5.90 -29.43 1.07
C ILE A 131 5.10 -28.17 0.69
N LYS A 132 3.82 -28.07 1.10
CA LYS A 132 3.01 -26.86 0.88
C LYS A 132 3.57 -25.65 1.64
N SER A 133 3.95 -25.80 2.91
CA SER A 133 4.52 -24.71 3.70
C SER A 133 5.87 -24.20 3.17
N LEU A 134 6.74 -25.09 2.67
CA LEU A 134 8.02 -24.69 2.08
C LEU A 134 7.85 -23.89 0.77
N ARG A 135 6.77 -24.16 0.01
CA ARG A 135 6.45 -23.37 -1.19
C ARG A 135 6.03 -21.94 -0.86
N VAL A 136 5.53 -21.66 0.35
CA VAL A 136 5.17 -20.29 0.75
C VAL A 136 6.40 -19.38 0.81
N LEU A 137 7.59 -19.92 1.13
CA LEU A 137 8.84 -19.14 1.21
C LEU A 137 9.20 -18.43 -0.11
N ARG A 138 8.69 -18.91 -1.26
CA ARG A 138 8.92 -18.24 -2.56
C ARG A 138 8.29 -16.85 -2.63
N VAL A 139 7.32 -16.52 -1.76
CA VAL A 139 6.75 -15.17 -1.62
C VAL A 139 7.78 -14.13 -1.16
N LEU A 140 8.91 -14.57 -0.61
CA LEU A 140 10.00 -13.69 -0.17
C LEU A 140 10.95 -13.29 -1.31
N ARG A 141 10.87 -13.93 -2.50
CA ARG A 141 11.72 -13.61 -3.66
C ARG A 141 11.71 -12.12 -4.05
N PRO A 142 10.57 -11.40 -4.05
CA PRO A 142 10.54 -9.95 -4.31
C PRO A 142 11.39 -9.13 -3.33
N LEU A 143 11.59 -9.58 -2.08
CA LEU A 143 12.40 -8.84 -1.10
C LEU A 143 13.87 -8.67 -1.53
N LYS A 144 14.37 -9.54 -2.41
CA LYS A 144 15.70 -9.39 -3.03
C LYS A 144 15.86 -8.06 -3.78
N THR A 145 14.76 -7.48 -4.30
CA THR A 145 14.78 -6.19 -5.02
C THR A 145 15.20 -5.04 -4.09
N ILE A 146 14.89 -5.12 -2.80
CA ILE A 146 15.24 -4.10 -1.79
C ILE A 146 16.76 -3.91 -1.74
N LYS A 147 17.54 -5.01 -1.67
CA LYS A 147 19.01 -4.94 -1.69
C LYS A 147 19.57 -4.32 -2.98
N ARG A 148 18.88 -4.52 -4.11
CA ARG A 148 19.35 -4.13 -5.45
C ARG A 148 19.01 -2.68 -5.81
N LEU A 149 17.93 -2.12 -5.24
CA LEU A 149 17.52 -0.74 -5.44
C LEU A 149 18.02 0.13 -4.28
N PRO A 150 19.08 0.95 -4.46
CA PRO A 150 19.69 1.70 -3.36
C PRO A 150 18.72 2.67 -2.69
N LYS A 151 17.76 3.22 -3.46
CA LYS A 151 16.68 4.06 -2.92
C LYS A 151 15.76 3.28 -1.98
N LEU A 152 15.32 2.08 -2.38
CA LEU A 152 14.45 1.22 -1.56
C LEU A 152 15.19 0.68 -0.33
N LYS A 153 16.47 0.31 -0.50
CA LYS A 153 17.35 -0.08 0.60
C LYS A 153 17.48 1.02 1.65
N ALA A 154 17.72 2.26 1.22
CA ALA A 154 17.85 3.39 2.14
C ALA A 154 16.58 3.62 2.96
N VAL A 155 15.39 3.52 2.33
CA VAL A 155 14.11 3.60 3.05
C VAL A 155 13.97 2.45 4.05
N PHE A 156 14.24 1.21 3.63
CA PHE A 156 14.15 0.04 4.50
C PHE A 156 15.11 0.13 5.71
N ASP A 157 16.38 0.48 5.47
CA ASP A 157 17.38 0.63 6.52
C ASP A 157 16.98 1.75 7.52
N CYS A 158 16.36 2.83 7.03
CA CYS A 158 15.78 3.88 7.88
C CYS A 158 14.65 3.35 8.76
N VAL A 159 13.70 2.60 8.19
CA VAL A 159 12.57 1.99 8.92
C VAL A 159 13.06 1.01 10.00
N VAL A 160 14.03 0.14 9.69
CA VAL A 160 14.56 -0.81 10.67
C VAL A 160 15.30 -0.09 11.80
N ASN A 161 16.01 1.00 11.50
CA ASN A 161 16.69 1.78 12.52
C ASN A 161 15.72 2.57 13.40
N SER A 162 14.64 3.14 12.85
CA SER A 162 13.61 3.82 13.64
C SER A 162 12.81 2.84 14.50
N LEU A 163 12.61 1.60 14.05
CA LEU A 163 11.89 0.55 14.79
C LEU A 163 12.53 0.25 16.15
N LYS A 164 13.86 0.34 16.28
CA LYS A 164 14.54 0.10 17.57
C LYS A 164 14.07 1.03 18.67
N ASN A 165 13.82 2.30 18.35
CA ASN A 165 13.31 3.27 19.31
C ASN A 165 11.82 3.05 19.59
N VAL A 166 11.07 2.62 18.57
CA VAL A 166 9.63 2.34 18.67
C VAL A 166 9.35 1.13 19.56
N LEU A 167 10.20 0.09 19.54
CA LEU A 167 10.01 -1.12 20.35
C LEU A 167 9.89 -0.83 21.85
N ASN A 168 10.62 0.15 22.38
CA ASN A 168 10.56 0.51 23.80
C ASN A 168 9.18 1.03 24.20
N ILE A 169 8.55 1.84 23.36
CA ILE A 169 7.19 2.38 23.61
C ILE A 169 6.15 1.29 23.39
N LEU A 170 6.36 0.43 22.40
CA LEU A 170 5.48 -0.70 22.15
C LEU A 170 5.40 -1.62 23.38
N ILE A 171 6.52 -1.84 24.08
CA ILE A 171 6.52 -2.61 25.35
C ILE A 171 5.64 -1.93 26.40
N VAL A 172 5.75 -0.60 26.57
CA VAL A 172 4.90 0.16 27.50
C VAL A 172 3.42 0.09 27.10
N TYR A 173 3.11 0.25 25.81
CA TYR A 173 1.77 0.11 25.26
C TYR A 173 1.18 -1.28 25.57
N MET A 174 1.94 -2.36 25.31
CA MET A 174 1.49 -3.73 25.57
C MET A 174 1.29 -4.01 27.06
N LEU A 175 2.11 -3.43 27.93
CA LEU A 175 1.94 -3.55 29.39
C LEU A 175 0.65 -2.89 29.87
N PHE A 176 0.35 -1.68 29.39
CA PHE A 176 -0.92 -1.00 29.71
C PHE A 176 -2.11 -1.77 29.14
N MET A 177 -1.99 -2.25 27.91
CA MET A 177 -3.03 -3.05 27.25
C MET A 177 -3.31 -4.35 28.02
N PHE A 178 -2.27 -4.98 28.56
CA PHE A 178 -2.39 -6.15 29.42
C PHE A 178 -3.16 -5.86 30.71
N ILE A 179 -2.94 -4.71 31.36
CA ILE A 179 -3.70 -4.30 32.56
C ILE A 179 -5.19 -4.21 32.22
N PHE A 180 -5.55 -3.53 31.13
CA PHE A 180 -6.95 -3.42 30.68
C PHE A 180 -7.52 -4.78 30.28
N ALA A 181 -6.73 -5.66 29.66
CA ALA A 181 -7.16 -7.01 29.31
C ALA A 181 -7.52 -7.83 30.56
N VAL A 182 -6.69 -7.75 31.61
CA VAL A 182 -7.00 -8.42 32.89
C VAL A 182 -8.28 -7.86 33.52
N ILE A 183 -8.47 -6.53 33.51
CA ILE A 183 -9.70 -5.90 33.99
C ILE A 183 -10.91 -6.40 33.18
N ALA A 184 -10.82 -6.41 31.86
CA ALA A 184 -11.90 -6.86 30.98
C ALA A 184 -12.26 -8.34 31.23
N VAL A 185 -11.27 -9.22 31.42
CA VAL A 185 -11.52 -10.62 31.79
C VAL A 185 -12.29 -10.71 33.11
N GLN A 186 -11.93 -9.93 34.13
CA GLN A 186 -12.67 -9.96 35.40
C GLN A 186 -14.11 -9.44 35.27
N LEU A 187 -14.34 -8.47 34.39
CA LEU A 187 -15.68 -7.90 34.17
C LEU A 187 -16.58 -8.81 33.32
N PHE A 188 -16.02 -9.45 32.29
CA PHE A 188 -16.78 -10.03 31.18
C PHE A 188 -16.56 -11.53 30.92
N LYS A 189 -15.66 -12.21 31.66
CA LYS A 189 -15.43 -13.66 31.48
C LYS A 189 -16.76 -14.43 31.49
N GLY A 190 -16.93 -15.35 30.55
CA GLY A 190 -18.09 -16.25 30.54
C GLY A 190 -19.42 -15.60 30.18
N LYS A 191 -19.50 -14.29 29.90
CA LYS A 191 -20.78 -13.57 29.65
C LYS A 191 -21.05 -13.27 28.18
N PHE A 192 -20.14 -13.65 27.29
CA PHE A 192 -20.20 -13.34 25.85
C PHE A 192 -20.83 -14.48 25.04
N PHE A 193 -21.84 -15.10 25.62
CA PHE A 193 -22.61 -16.17 24.99
C PHE A 193 -24.03 -15.71 24.69
N TYR A 194 -24.59 -16.26 23.62
CA TYR A 194 -25.96 -15.99 23.19
C TYR A 194 -26.58 -17.25 22.60
N CYS A 195 -27.90 -17.37 22.69
CA CYS A 195 -28.64 -18.39 21.95
C CYS A 195 -28.92 -17.88 20.54
N THR A 196 -28.92 -18.77 19.55
CA THR A 196 -29.36 -18.42 18.19
C THR A 196 -30.84 -18.02 18.11
N ASP A 197 -31.64 -18.36 19.12
CA ASP A 197 -33.02 -17.90 19.29
C ASP A 197 -33.08 -16.88 20.43
N GLU A 198 -33.37 -15.62 20.11
CA GLU A 198 -33.45 -14.51 21.07
C GLU A 198 -34.52 -14.73 22.16
N SER A 199 -35.50 -15.61 21.92
CA SER A 199 -36.55 -15.94 22.88
C SER A 199 -36.05 -16.75 24.08
N LYS A 200 -34.82 -17.28 24.02
CA LYS A 200 -34.24 -18.14 25.06
C LYS A 200 -33.04 -17.47 25.72
N GLU A 201 -33.24 -17.07 26.97
CA GLU A 201 -32.21 -16.40 27.76
C GLU A 201 -31.23 -17.34 28.45
N LEU A 202 -31.59 -18.59 28.74
CA LEU A 202 -30.73 -19.48 29.54
C LEU A 202 -30.10 -20.57 28.67
N GLU A 203 -28.85 -20.92 28.97
CA GLU A 203 -28.12 -21.97 28.24
C GLU A 203 -28.89 -23.30 28.22
N ARG A 204 -29.46 -23.69 29.35
CA ARG A 204 -30.24 -24.94 29.49
C ARG A 204 -31.48 -25.00 28.58
N ASP A 205 -32.06 -23.85 28.25
CA ASP A 205 -33.29 -23.73 27.47
C ASP A 205 -33.00 -23.52 25.97
N CYS A 206 -31.74 -23.25 25.60
CA CYS A 206 -31.27 -23.12 24.22
C CYS A 206 -31.09 -24.49 23.55
N ARG A 207 -32.18 -25.27 23.47
CA ARG A 207 -32.22 -26.62 22.87
C ARG A 207 -33.39 -26.78 21.91
N GLY A 208 -33.30 -27.77 21.03
CA GLY A 208 -34.33 -28.05 20.02
C GLY A 208 -34.16 -27.19 18.77
N GLN A 209 -35.28 -26.88 18.10
CA GLN A 209 -35.30 -26.08 16.87
C GLN A 209 -36.10 -24.79 17.07
N TYR A 210 -35.75 -23.77 16.30
CA TYR A 210 -36.51 -22.52 16.16
C TYR A 210 -36.77 -22.24 14.68
N LEU A 211 -37.79 -21.45 14.39
CA LEU A 211 -38.11 -21.02 13.03
C LEU A 211 -37.36 -19.72 12.75
N ASP A 212 -36.50 -19.75 11.73
CA ASP A 212 -35.76 -18.58 11.28
C ASP A 212 -36.59 -17.83 10.22
N TYR A 213 -37.00 -16.60 10.55
CA TYR A 213 -37.81 -15.74 9.68
C TYR A 213 -36.95 -14.72 8.90
N GLU A 214 -35.63 -14.69 9.08
CA GLU A 214 -34.75 -13.75 8.37
C GLU A 214 -34.45 -14.20 6.94
N LYS A 215 -34.64 -15.49 6.63
CA LYS A 215 -34.47 -16.04 5.29
C LYS A 215 -35.78 -15.98 4.49
N GLU A 216 -35.66 -15.95 3.16
CA GLU A 216 -36.82 -15.96 2.25
C GLU A 216 -37.72 -17.20 2.45
N GLU A 217 -37.15 -18.33 2.87
CA GLU A 217 -37.88 -19.54 3.25
C GLU A 217 -37.77 -19.78 4.76
N VAL A 218 -38.92 -19.96 5.41
CA VAL A 218 -38.98 -20.24 6.85
C VAL A 218 -38.56 -21.69 7.09
N GLU A 219 -37.33 -21.86 7.56
CA GLU A 219 -36.75 -23.16 7.87
C GLU A 219 -36.57 -23.35 9.39
N ALA A 220 -36.78 -24.58 9.85
CA ALA A 220 -36.46 -24.96 11.22
C ALA A 220 -34.95 -25.16 11.37
N GLN A 221 -34.30 -24.29 12.13
CA GLN A 221 -32.87 -24.33 12.42
C GLN A 221 -32.63 -24.82 13.86
N PRO A 222 -31.54 -25.56 14.14
CA PRO A 222 -31.21 -26.00 15.49
C PRO A 222 -30.80 -24.81 16.36
N ARG A 223 -31.34 -24.73 17.58
CA ARG A 223 -30.87 -23.79 18.59
C ARG A 223 -29.46 -24.16 19.03
N GLN A 224 -28.56 -23.19 19.04
CA GLN A 224 -27.18 -23.37 19.48
C GLN A 224 -26.78 -22.26 20.45
N TRP A 225 -26.15 -22.65 21.57
CA TRP A 225 -25.50 -21.70 22.47
C TRP A 225 -24.13 -21.35 21.88
N LYS A 226 -24.02 -20.15 21.32
CA LYS A 226 -22.83 -19.69 20.61
C LYS A 226 -22.13 -18.61 21.41
N LYS A 227 -20.84 -18.50 21.17
CA LYS A 227 -19.99 -17.43 21.71
C LYS A 227 -19.71 -16.41 20.63
N TYR A 228 -19.67 -15.13 20.98
CA TYR A 228 -19.19 -14.10 20.06
C TYR A 228 -17.72 -14.29 19.72
N ASP A 229 -17.33 -13.95 18.49
CA ASP A 229 -15.94 -14.10 18.02
C ASP A 229 -14.95 -13.24 18.83
N PHE A 230 -15.37 -12.01 19.16
CA PHE A 230 -14.62 -11.11 20.05
C PHE A 230 -15.19 -11.16 21.45
N HIS A 231 -14.43 -11.74 22.38
CA HIS A 231 -14.84 -12.00 23.76
C HIS A 231 -13.67 -11.82 24.75
N TYR A 232 -13.96 -11.98 26.05
CA TYR A 232 -13.04 -11.68 27.15
C TYR A 232 -12.81 -12.88 28.11
N ASP A 233 -12.85 -14.12 27.62
CA ASP A 233 -12.74 -15.32 28.49
C ASP A 233 -11.33 -15.53 29.04
N ASN A 234 -10.31 -15.11 28.30
CA ASN A 234 -8.91 -15.22 28.69
C ASN A 234 -8.13 -14.00 28.21
N VAL A 235 -6.97 -13.78 28.81
CA VAL A 235 -6.19 -12.55 28.59
C VAL A 235 -5.72 -12.40 27.13
N LEU A 236 -5.40 -13.49 26.44
CA LEU A 236 -4.92 -13.42 25.06
C LEU A 236 -6.05 -12.97 24.10
N TRP A 237 -7.23 -13.55 24.26
CA TRP A 237 -8.42 -13.12 23.52
C TRP A 237 -8.88 -11.72 23.91
N ALA A 238 -8.79 -11.36 25.19
CA ALA A 238 -9.06 -10.00 25.65
C ALA A 238 -8.11 -8.97 25.02
N LEU A 239 -6.82 -9.28 24.90
CA LEU A 239 -5.85 -8.44 24.18
C LEU A 239 -6.24 -8.28 22.70
N LEU A 240 -6.66 -9.35 22.03
CA LEU A 240 -7.12 -9.28 20.64
C LEU A 240 -8.40 -8.43 20.50
N THR A 241 -9.37 -8.61 21.39
CA THR A 241 -10.61 -7.83 21.40
C THR A 241 -10.34 -6.35 21.72
N LEU A 242 -9.44 -6.06 22.66
CA LEU A 242 -9.03 -4.68 22.95
C LEU A 242 -8.21 -4.08 21.79
N PHE A 243 -7.47 -4.91 21.05
CA PHE A 243 -6.77 -4.46 19.86
C PHE A 243 -7.75 -4.00 18.79
N THR A 244 -8.79 -4.78 18.48
CA THR A 244 -9.82 -4.37 17.52
C THR A 244 -10.54 -3.10 17.97
N VAL A 245 -10.90 -3.01 19.25
CA VAL A 245 -11.47 -1.77 19.82
C VAL A 245 -10.53 -0.58 19.65
N SER A 246 -9.22 -0.74 19.87
CA SER A 246 -8.24 0.35 19.73
C SER A 246 -8.06 0.82 18.29
N THR A 247 -8.32 -0.05 17.30
CA THR A 247 -8.27 0.33 15.89
C THR A 247 -9.50 1.11 15.43
N GLY A 248 -10.56 1.14 16.24
CA GLY A 248 -11.85 1.75 15.87
C GLY A 248 -12.71 0.86 14.98
N GLU A 249 -12.34 -0.39 14.75
CA GLU A 249 -13.06 -1.35 13.92
C GLU A 249 -13.91 -2.29 14.79
N GLY A 250 -15.19 -2.42 14.47
CA GLY A 250 -16.11 -3.34 15.16
C GLY A 250 -16.38 -3.04 16.65
N TRP A 251 -15.80 -1.96 17.19
CA TRP A 251 -15.94 -1.60 18.60
C TRP A 251 -17.40 -1.35 19.08
N PRO A 252 -18.34 -0.81 18.27
CA PRO A 252 -19.71 -0.62 18.74
C PRO A 252 -20.40 -1.96 19.02
N MET A 253 -20.05 -3.01 18.27
CA MET A 253 -20.57 -4.36 18.49
C MET A 253 -20.02 -4.95 19.79
N VAL A 254 -18.71 -4.83 20.03
CA VAL A 254 -18.08 -5.29 21.27
C VAL A 254 -18.64 -4.54 22.49
N LEU A 255 -18.82 -3.22 22.37
CA LEU A 255 -19.48 -2.40 23.39
C LEU A 255 -20.92 -2.87 23.64
N LYS A 256 -21.72 -3.05 22.58
CA LYS A 256 -23.10 -3.52 22.70
C LYS A 256 -23.16 -4.86 23.43
N HIS A 257 -22.36 -5.85 23.01
CA HIS A 257 -22.30 -7.15 23.67
C HIS A 257 -21.87 -7.03 25.15
N SER A 258 -21.03 -6.05 25.48
CA SER A 258 -20.59 -5.79 26.86
C SER A 258 -21.68 -5.15 27.73
N VAL A 259 -22.46 -4.24 27.15
CA VAL A 259 -23.57 -3.57 27.83
C VAL A 259 -24.73 -4.53 28.04
N ASP A 260 -24.97 -5.42 27.08
CA ASP A 260 -26.04 -6.41 27.14
C ASP A 260 -25.63 -7.64 27.98
N ALA A 261 -24.35 -7.79 28.35
CA ALA A 261 -23.84 -8.93 29.10
C ALA A 261 -24.46 -9.06 30.51
N THR A 262 -25.05 -10.21 30.81
CA THR A 262 -25.74 -10.51 32.07
C THR A 262 -24.86 -11.31 33.05
N TYR A 263 -25.08 -12.62 33.13
CA TYR A 263 -24.40 -13.60 33.99
C TYR A 263 -23.81 -14.73 33.12
N GLU A 264 -23.01 -15.63 33.71
CA GLU A 264 -22.25 -16.62 32.94
C GLU A 264 -23.13 -17.68 32.23
N GLU A 265 -24.31 -17.99 32.76
CA GLU A 265 -25.24 -19.00 32.18
C GLU A 265 -26.47 -18.35 31.51
N GLN A 266 -26.47 -17.02 31.35
CA GLN A 266 -27.58 -16.24 30.83
C GLN A 266 -27.12 -15.41 29.62
N GLY A 267 -28.00 -15.31 28.63
CA GLY A 267 -27.78 -14.62 27.38
C GLY A 267 -27.85 -13.11 27.56
N PRO A 268 -27.58 -12.36 26.49
CA PRO A 268 -27.57 -10.91 26.53
C PRO A 268 -28.99 -10.37 26.77
N SER A 269 -29.11 -9.36 27.64
CA SER A 269 -30.33 -8.59 27.84
C SER A 269 -30.06 -7.13 27.47
N PRO A 270 -30.81 -6.53 26.52
CA PRO A 270 -30.56 -5.17 26.06
C PRO A 270 -30.43 -4.15 27.19
N GLY A 271 -29.30 -3.46 27.26
CA GLY A 271 -29.08 -2.38 28.23
C GLY A 271 -28.90 -2.80 29.68
N TYR A 272 -28.63 -4.08 29.97
CA TYR A 272 -28.54 -4.59 31.35
C TYR A 272 -27.48 -3.89 32.21
N ARG A 273 -26.31 -3.58 31.64
CA ARG A 273 -25.17 -2.93 32.33
C ARG A 273 -24.63 -1.75 31.54
N MET A 274 -25.45 -0.73 31.30
CA MET A 274 -25.03 0.49 30.59
C MET A 274 -23.80 1.16 31.22
N GLU A 275 -23.64 1.07 32.55
CA GLU A 275 -22.50 1.64 33.29
C GLU A 275 -21.13 1.12 32.83
N LEU A 276 -21.07 -0.09 32.27
CA LEU A 276 -19.84 -0.67 31.76
C LEU A 276 -19.34 0.03 30.48
N SER A 277 -20.14 0.91 29.88
CA SER A 277 -19.69 1.79 28.79
C SER A 277 -18.54 2.70 29.20
N ILE A 278 -18.42 3.05 30.50
CA ILE A 278 -17.34 3.87 31.03
C ILE A 278 -15.97 3.20 30.82
N PHE A 279 -15.89 1.86 30.89
CA PHE A 279 -14.67 1.11 30.60
C PHE A 279 -14.12 1.45 29.21
N TYR A 280 -15.00 1.48 28.21
CA TYR A 280 -14.63 1.80 26.83
C TYR A 280 -14.28 3.27 26.66
N VAL A 281 -15.03 4.19 27.27
CA VAL A 281 -14.69 5.63 27.23
C VAL A 281 -13.28 5.87 27.77
N VAL A 282 -12.95 5.31 28.93
CA VAL A 282 -11.60 5.41 29.52
C VAL A 282 -10.57 4.75 28.62
N TYR A 283 -10.86 3.56 28.07
CA TYR A 283 -9.97 2.88 27.14
C TYR A 283 -9.68 3.72 25.88
N PHE A 284 -10.69 4.36 25.28
CA PHE A 284 -10.54 5.22 24.11
C PHE A 284 -9.66 6.46 24.39
N VAL A 285 -9.83 7.07 25.57
CA VAL A 285 -8.98 8.20 26.00
C VAL A 285 -7.52 7.77 26.19
N VAL A 286 -7.27 6.60 26.74
CA VAL A 286 -5.91 6.12 26.99
C VAL A 286 -5.23 5.67 25.70
N PHE A 287 -5.87 4.83 24.88
CA PHE A 287 -5.20 4.17 23.76
C PHE A 287 -5.26 4.99 22.46
N PRO A 288 -6.42 5.08 21.76
CA PRO A 288 -6.58 5.91 20.57
C PRO A 288 -6.16 7.37 20.74
N PHE A 289 -6.43 8.00 21.88
CA PHE A 289 -6.10 9.41 22.06
C PHE A 289 -4.66 9.61 22.59
N PHE A 290 -4.32 9.08 23.76
CA PHE A 290 -3.01 9.36 24.36
C PHE A 290 -1.86 8.55 23.72
N PHE A 291 -1.96 7.22 23.66
CA PHE A 291 -0.88 6.38 23.14
C PHE A 291 -0.59 6.59 21.64
N VAL A 292 -1.61 6.72 20.79
CA VAL A 292 -1.39 6.98 19.35
C VAL A 292 -0.73 8.33 19.14
N ASN A 293 -1.14 9.38 19.86
CA ASN A 293 -0.52 10.70 19.74
C ASN A 293 0.94 10.70 20.22
N ILE A 294 1.25 10.02 21.33
CA ILE A 294 2.64 9.85 21.79
C ILE A 294 3.47 9.11 20.76
N PHE A 295 2.92 8.04 20.19
CA PHE A 295 3.59 7.25 19.17
C PHE A 295 3.90 8.07 17.92
N VAL A 296 2.92 8.83 17.41
CA VAL A 296 3.10 9.74 16.27
C VAL A 296 4.15 10.81 16.57
N ALA A 297 4.07 11.46 17.74
CA ALA A 297 5.03 12.49 18.14
C ALA A 297 6.48 11.94 18.19
N LEU A 298 6.69 10.76 18.76
CA LEU A 298 8.01 10.15 18.83
C LEU A 298 8.54 9.73 17.46
N ILE A 299 7.68 9.20 16.57
CA ILE A 299 8.07 8.94 15.19
C ILE A 299 8.54 10.24 14.52
N ILE A 300 7.79 11.33 14.66
CA ILE A 300 8.18 12.62 14.07
C ILE A 300 9.55 13.08 14.60
N ILE A 301 9.76 13.05 15.92
CA ILE A 301 11.04 13.46 16.53
C ILE A 301 12.19 12.56 16.05
N THR A 302 12.00 11.24 16.04
CA THR A 302 13.05 10.32 15.56
C THR A 302 13.36 10.50 14.08
N PHE A 303 12.36 10.75 13.23
CA PHE A 303 12.57 11.05 11.81
C PHE A 303 13.30 12.38 11.62
N GLN A 304 12.96 13.42 12.40
CA GLN A 304 13.67 14.69 12.40
C GLN A 304 15.14 14.51 12.82
N GLU A 305 15.41 13.81 13.92
CA GLU A 305 16.77 13.51 14.37
C GLU A 305 17.59 12.73 13.34
N GLN A 306 16.99 11.75 12.65
CA GLN A 306 17.68 11.02 11.58
C GLN A 306 17.93 11.90 10.35
N GLY A 307 16.96 12.74 9.98
CA GLY A 307 17.13 13.72 8.91
C GLY A 307 18.26 14.71 9.20
N ASP A 308 18.33 15.20 10.44
CA ASP A 308 19.36 16.13 10.89
C ASP A 308 20.74 15.47 10.95
N LYS A 309 20.84 14.21 11.40
CA LYS A 309 22.10 13.45 11.35
C LYS A 309 22.63 13.30 9.94
N VAL A 310 21.78 12.94 8.97
CA VAL A 310 22.17 12.81 7.56
C VAL A 310 22.59 14.17 6.97
N MET A 311 21.97 15.27 7.40
CA MET A 311 22.37 16.62 6.95
C MET A 311 23.65 17.12 7.65
N SER A 312 23.92 16.69 8.89
CA SER A 312 25.08 17.09 9.70
C SER A 312 26.42 16.58 9.17
N GLU A 313 26.42 15.56 8.31
CA GLU A 313 27.63 15.09 7.60
C GLU A 313 28.12 16.10 6.54
N CYS A 314 27.39 17.20 6.33
CA CYS A 314 27.74 18.26 5.42
C CYS A 314 28.14 19.52 6.17
N SER A 315 29.23 20.16 5.72
CA SER A 315 29.78 21.36 6.35
C SER A 315 28.95 22.64 6.20
N LEU A 316 27.88 22.60 5.38
CA LEU A 316 27.06 23.76 5.02
C LEU A 316 25.72 23.74 5.75
N GLU A 317 25.26 24.91 6.22
CA GLU A 317 23.96 25.07 6.88
C GLU A 317 22.80 24.83 5.89
N LYS A 318 21.62 24.40 6.38
CA LYS A 318 20.48 24.04 5.52
C LYS A 318 20.07 25.18 4.57
N ASN A 319 20.09 26.42 5.06
CA ASN A 319 19.72 27.60 4.30
C ASN A 319 20.74 27.94 3.21
N GLU A 320 22.04 27.79 3.50
CA GLU A 320 23.12 28.00 2.53
C GLU A 320 23.01 27.01 1.38
N ARG A 321 22.80 25.73 1.70
CA ARG A 321 22.59 24.68 0.68
C ARG A 321 21.39 25.01 -0.20
N ALA A 322 20.24 25.38 0.39
CA ALA A 322 19.05 25.71 -0.38
C ALA A 322 19.27 26.91 -1.33
N CYS A 323 20.01 27.92 -0.89
CA CYS A 323 20.38 29.07 -1.72
C CYS A 323 21.30 28.65 -2.88
N ILE A 324 22.32 27.84 -2.61
CA ILE A 324 23.24 27.31 -3.63
C ILE A 324 22.49 26.44 -4.64
N ASP A 325 21.67 25.51 -4.16
CA ASP A 325 20.88 24.63 -5.01
C ASP A 325 19.91 25.43 -5.88
N PHE A 326 19.26 26.47 -5.34
CA PHE A 326 18.41 27.35 -6.14
C PHE A 326 19.22 28.12 -7.18
N ALA A 327 20.34 28.72 -6.80
CA ALA A 327 21.19 29.49 -7.71
C ALA A 327 21.73 28.62 -8.87
N ILE A 328 22.05 27.35 -8.61
CA ILE A 328 22.55 26.41 -9.63
C ILE A 328 21.41 25.84 -10.49
N SER A 329 20.24 25.58 -9.90
CA SER A 329 19.14 24.89 -10.59
C SER A 329 18.12 25.81 -11.26
N ALA A 330 18.09 27.09 -10.88
CA ALA A 330 17.14 28.07 -11.43
C ALA A 330 17.33 28.21 -12.94
N LYS A 331 16.24 28.01 -13.69
CA LYS A 331 16.18 28.24 -15.12
C LYS A 331 15.27 29.44 -15.40
N PRO A 332 15.61 30.32 -16.35
CA PRO A 332 14.77 31.46 -16.68
C PRO A 332 13.40 31.00 -17.19
N LEU A 333 12.34 31.66 -16.74
CA LEU A 333 11.00 31.40 -17.23
C LEU A 333 10.88 31.94 -18.67
N THR A 334 10.77 31.06 -19.65
CA THR A 334 10.58 31.45 -21.05
C THR A 334 9.11 31.68 -21.34
N ARG A 335 8.66 32.94 -21.36
CA ARG A 335 7.33 33.31 -21.87
C ARG A 335 7.44 33.68 -23.35
N TYR A 336 6.57 33.12 -24.19
CA TYR A 336 6.54 33.46 -25.62
C TYR A 336 5.94 34.85 -25.84
N MET A 337 6.59 35.65 -26.68
CA MET A 337 6.12 36.95 -27.14
C MET A 337 6.21 37.02 -28.68
N PRO A 338 5.14 37.38 -29.40
CA PRO A 338 5.18 37.55 -30.85
C PRO A 338 6.15 38.68 -31.25
N GLN A 339 6.98 38.47 -32.27
CA GLN A 339 8.00 39.43 -32.72
C GLN A 339 7.38 40.68 -33.41
N ASN A 340 6.31 40.48 -34.19
CA ASN A 340 5.69 41.54 -34.98
C ASN A 340 4.56 42.25 -34.23
N ARG A 341 4.87 43.41 -33.63
CA ARG A 341 3.90 44.23 -32.87
C ARG A 341 2.69 44.73 -33.65
N GLN A 342 2.80 44.84 -34.99
CA GLN A 342 1.70 45.31 -35.85
C GLN A 342 0.78 44.17 -36.32
N SER A 343 1.13 42.90 -36.03
CA SER A 343 0.34 41.74 -36.44
C SER A 343 -0.94 41.61 -35.60
N PHE A 344 -2.00 41.07 -36.21
CA PHE A 344 -3.20 40.65 -35.51
C PHE A 344 -2.88 39.69 -34.34
N GLN A 345 -1.90 38.80 -34.54
CA GLN A 345 -1.42 37.87 -33.52
C GLN A 345 -0.95 38.58 -32.24
N TYR A 346 -0.25 39.72 -32.35
CA TYR A 346 0.22 40.46 -31.17
C TYR A 346 -0.94 41.09 -30.40
N LYS A 347 -1.98 41.56 -31.09
CA LYS A 347 -3.20 42.10 -30.46
C LYS A 347 -3.95 41.00 -29.71
N THR A 348 -4.14 39.84 -30.35
CA THR A 348 -4.77 38.67 -29.71
C THR A 348 -3.95 38.17 -28.52
N TRP A 349 -2.62 38.10 -28.64
CA TRP A 349 -1.73 37.74 -27.53
C TRP A 349 -1.83 38.72 -26.36
N THR A 350 -1.85 40.03 -26.63
CA THR A 350 -1.99 41.04 -25.57
C THR A 350 -3.32 40.92 -24.83
N PHE A 351 -4.39 40.53 -25.53
CA PHE A 351 -5.70 40.29 -24.94
C PHE A 351 -5.74 39.01 -24.10
N VAL A 352 -5.26 37.89 -24.64
CA VAL A 352 -5.27 36.57 -23.97
C VAL A 352 -4.39 36.57 -22.73
N VAL A 353 -3.26 37.28 -22.75
CA VAL A 353 -2.34 37.40 -21.59
C VAL A 353 -2.79 38.48 -20.60
N SER A 354 -3.88 39.20 -20.89
CA SER A 354 -4.36 40.26 -20.00
C SER A 354 -5.01 39.67 -18.73
N PRO A 355 -4.74 40.25 -17.54
CA PRO A 355 -5.38 39.80 -16.31
C PRO A 355 -6.92 39.76 -16.36
N PRO A 356 -7.64 40.71 -17.00
CA PRO A 356 -9.09 40.64 -17.11
C PRO A 356 -9.60 39.40 -17.86
N PHE A 357 -8.90 38.96 -18.90
CA PHE A 357 -9.25 37.75 -19.64
C PHE A 357 -9.04 36.50 -18.78
N GLU A 358 -7.92 36.42 -18.05
CA GLU A 358 -7.66 35.33 -17.11
C GLU A 358 -8.73 35.25 -16.02
N TYR A 359 -9.10 36.38 -15.39
CA TYR A 359 -10.16 36.41 -14.38
C TYR A 359 -11.53 36.03 -14.95
N PHE A 360 -11.82 36.40 -16.20
CA PHE A 360 -13.05 36.00 -16.88
C PHE A 360 -13.15 34.49 -17.07
N ILE A 361 -12.08 33.85 -17.56
CA ILE A 361 -12.04 32.39 -17.70
C ILE A 361 -12.17 31.70 -16.34
N MET A 362 -11.47 32.18 -15.31
CA MET A 362 -11.59 31.65 -13.96
C MET A 362 -13.02 31.76 -13.40
N ALA A 363 -13.72 32.87 -13.68
CA ALA A 363 -15.12 33.03 -13.31
C ALA A 363 -16.04 32.05 -14.06
N MET A 364 -15.79 31.82 -15.36
CA MET A 364 -16.54 30.82 -16.15
C MET A 364 -16.33 29.40 -15.63
N ILE A 365 -15.12 29.04 -15.21
CA ILE A 365 -14.82 27.75 -14.57
C ILE A 365 -15.60 27.60 -13.26
N ALA A 366 -15.61 28.64 -12.41
CA ALA A 366 -16.36 28.62 -11.16
C ALA A 366 -17.87 28.48 -11.39
N LEU A 367 -18.44 29.24 -12.34
CA LEU A 367 -19.86 29.16 -12.68
C LEU A 367 -20.23 27.80 -13.28
N ASN A 368 -19.40 27.25 -14.17
CA ASN A 368 -19.60 25.90 -14.71
C ASN A 368 -19.60 24.85 -13.58
N THR A 369 -18.71 25.01 -12.59
CA THR A 369 -18.68 24.13 -11.41
C THR A 369 -19.98 24.21 -10.60
N VAL A 370 -20.53 25.41 -10.42
CA VAL A 370 -21.85 25.59 -9.77
C VAL A 370 -22.95 24.91 -10.58
N VAL A 371 -22.96 25.05 -11.90
CA VAL A 371 -23.95 24.39 -12.78
C VAL A 371 -23.86 22.86 -12.67
N LEU A 372 -22.65 22.30 -12.56
CA LEU A 372 -22.48 20.86 -12.31
C LEU A 372 -23.01 20.43 -10.92
N MET A 373 -22.89 21.27 -9.90
CA MET A 373 -23.43 21.01 -8.55
C MET A 373 -24.96 21.11 -8.48
N MET A 374 -25.59 21.79 -9.44
CA MET A 374 -27.05 21.99 -9.49
C MET A 374 -27.83 20.75 -9.96
N LYS A 375 -27.15 19.69 -10.44
CA LYS A 375 -27.81 18.44 -10.84
C LYS A 375 -28.33 17.66 -9.62
N PHE A 376 -29.61 17.29 -9.62
CA PHE A 376 -30.24 16.49 -8.56
C PHE A 376 -31.15 15.38 -9.13
N TYR A 377 -31.51 14.41 -8.29
CA TYR A 377 -32.34 13.26 -8.64
C TYR A 377 -33.81 13.67 -8.86
N ASP A 378 -34.49 13.11 -9.87
CA ASP A 378 -35.86 13.48 -10.29
C ASP A 378 -36.02 14.97 -10.66
N ALA A 379 -35.00 15.56 -11.29
CA ALA A 379 -35.09 16.91 -11.84
C ALA A 379 -36.13 16.97 -12.99
N PRO A 380 -36.97 18.03 -13.05
CA PRO A 380 -37.89 18.21 -14.15
C PRO A 380 -37.15 18.27 -15.49
N TYR A 381 -37.73 17.68 -16.55
CA TYR A 381 -37.13 17.66 -17.89
C TYR A 381 -36.68 19.06 -18.38
N GLU A 382 -37.49 20.09 -18.14
CA GLU A 382 -37.16 21.48 -18.50
C GLU A 382 -35.90 22.00 -17.78
N TYR A 383 -35.68 21.57 -16.53
CA TYR A 383 -34.52 21.94 -15.75
C TYR A 383 -33.27 21.20 -16.25
N GLU A 384 -33.38 19.92 -16.57
CA GLU A 384 -32.28 19.16 -17.19
C GLU A 384 -31.90 19.73 -18.56
N LEU A 385 -32.88 20.14 -19.36
CA LEU A 385 -32.65 20.79 -20.64
C LEU A 385 -31.95 22.14 -20.48
N MET A 386 -32.33 22.94 -19.48
CA MET A 386 -31.66 24.19 -19.13
C MET A 386 -30.19 23.94 -18.74
N LEU A 387 -29.91 22.97 -17.88
CA LEU A 387 -28.55 22.61 -17.48
C LEU A 387 -27.72 22.12 -18.68
N LYS A 388 -28.31 21.32 -19.58
CA LYS A 388 -27.67 20.88 -20.83
C LYS A 388 -27.30 22.07 -21.72
N CYS A 389 -28.21 23.04 -21.86
CA CYS A 389 -27.95 24.27 -22.62
C CYS A 389 -26.79 25.08 -22.02
N LEU A 390 -26.76 25.25 -20.69
CA LEU A 390 -25.67 25.94 -20.00
C LEU A 390 -24.32 25.24 -20.22
N ASN A 391 -24.27 23.90 -20.16
CA ASN A 391 -23.05 23.13 -20.44
C ASN A 391 -22.53 23.31 -21.87
N ILE A 392 -23.43 23.41 -22.86
CA ILE A 392 -23.06 23.72 -24.25
C ILE A 392 -22.47 25.14 -24.34
N VAL A 393 -23.08 26.12 -23.67
CA VAL A 393 -22.57 27.50 -23.62
C VAL A 393 -21.16 27.55 -23.02
N PHE A 394 -20.93 26.93 -21.86
CA PHE A 394 -19.60 26.89 -21.25
C PHE A 394 -18.58 26.18 -22.15
N THR A 395 -18.95 25.06 -22.76
CA THR A 395 -18.07 24.34 -23.70
C THR A 395 -17.71 25.19 -24.91
N SER A 396 -18.66 25.96 -25.46
CA SER A 396 -18.38 26.91 -26.53
C SER A 396 -17.43 28.03 -26.09
N MET A 397 -17.59 28.55 -24.86
CA MET A 397 -16.73 29.60 -24.33
C MET A 397 -15.29 29.12 -24.10
N PHE A 398 -15.09 27.92 -23.54
CA PHE A 398 -13.77 27.32 -23.38
C PHE A 398 -13.14 26.92 -24.72
N SER A 399 -13.96 26.50 -25.70
CA SER A 399 -13.49 26.26 -27.06
C SER A 399 -12.97 27.54 -27.72
N MET A 400 -13.69 28.66 -27.53
CA MET A 400 -13.27 29.97 -28.03
C MET A 400 -11.97 30.44 -27.37
N GLU A 401 -11.84 30.27 -26.05
CA GLU A 401 -10.61 30.54 -25.32
C GLU A 401 -9.42 29.74 -25.90
N CYS A 402 -9.61 28.43 -26.08
CA CYS A 402 -8.60 27.54 -26.64
C CYS A 402 -8.14 28.01 -28.03
N VAL A 403 -9.07 28.34 -28.92
CA VAL A 403 -8.77 28.89 -30.25
C VAL A 403 -8.01 30.22 -30.16
N LEU A 404 -8.43 31.13 -29.28
CA LEU A 404 -7.74 32.41 -29.07
C LEU A 404 -6.30 32.22 -28.56
N LYS A 405 -6.08 31.28 -27.64
CA LYS A 405 -4.75 30.91 -27.13
C LYS A 405 -3.87 30.29 -28.24
N ILE A 406 -4.42 29.40 -29.08
CA ILE A 406 -3.69 28.82 -30.22
C ILE A 406 -3.25 29.92 -31.21
N ILE A 407 -4.13 30.87 -31.51
CA ILE A 407 -3.82 32.01 -32.39
C ILE A 407 -2.76 32.92 -31.75
N ALA A 408 -2.89 33.24 -30.45
CA ALA A 408 -1.98 34.11 -29.71
C ALA A 408 -0.54 33.55 -29.63
N PHE A 409 -0.38 32.30 -29.19
CA PHE A 409 0.93 31.70 -28.96
C PHE A 409 1.52 31.01 -30.20
N GLY A 410 0.66 30.68 -31.18
CA GLY A 410 1.01 29.79 -32.29
C GLY A 410 1.01 28.32 -31.86
N VAL A 411 0.74 27.43 -32.81
CA VAL A 411 0.54 25.99 -32.56
C VAL A 411 1.69 25.36 -31.76
N LEU A 412 2.94 25.62 -32.18
CA LEU A 412 4.11 24.99 -31.55
C LEU A 412 4.36 25.47 -30.10
N ASN A 413 4.13 26.75 -29.80
CA ASN A 413 4.35 27.25 -28.43
C ASN A 413 3.17 26.94 -27.52
N TYR A 414 1.95 26.87 -28.06
CA TYR A 414 0.78 26.44 -27.30
C TYR A 414 0.95 25.02 -26.75
N PHE A 415 1.36 24.06 -27.59
CA PHE A 415 1.61 22.67 -27.16
C PHE A 415 2.89 22.45 -26.36
N ARG A 416 3.73 23.48 -26.19
CA ARG A 416 4.93 23.40 -25.34
C ARG A 416 4.59 23.57 -23.85
N ASP A 417 3.51 24.28 -23.55
CA ASP A 417 3.05 24.49 -22.18
C ASP A 417 2.08 23.38 -21.77
N ALA A 418 2.41 22.66 -20.69
CA ALA A 418 1.62 21.54 -20.20
C ALA A 418 0.19 21.93 -19.80
N TRP A 419 -0.02 23.16 -19.31
CA TRP A 419 -1.36 23.63 -18.92
C TRP A 419 -2.24 23.89 -20.14
N ASN A 420 -1.70 24.50 -21.19
CA ASN A 420 -2.41 24.68 -22.45
C ASN A 420 -2.73 23.33 -23.11
N VAL A 421 -1.83 22.35 -23.02
CA VAL A 421 -2.11 20.97 -23.49
C VAL A 421 -3.27 20.36 -22.71
N PHE A 422 -3.31 20.54 -21.40
CA PHE A 422 -4.42 20.08 -20.56
C PHE A 422 -5.75 20.74 -20.96
N ASP A 423 -5.77 22.08 -21.09
CA ASP A 423 -6.96 22.83 -21.54
C ASP A 423 -7.46 22.37 -22.92
N PHE A 424 -6.54 22.06 -23.84
CA PHE A 424 -6.89 21.54 -25.16
C PHE A 424 -7.57 20.16 -25.09
N VAL A 425 -7.03 19.26 -24.25
CA VAL A 425 -7.59 17.93 -24.06
C VAL A 425 -8.97 18.00 -23.39
N THR A 426 -9.17 18.89 -22.42
CA THR A 426 -10.48 19.05 -21.75
C THR A 426 -11.53 19.61 -22.72
N VAL A 427 -11.17 20.57 -23.57
CA VAL A 427 -12.05 21.11 -24.62
C VAL A 427 -12.39 20.04 -25.66
N LEU A 428 -11.42 19.23 -26.10
CA LEU A 428 -11.72 18.10 -27.00
C LEU A 428 -12.65 17.09 -26.35
N GLY A 429 -12.41 16.75 -25.08
CA GLY A 429 -13.26 15.86 -24.30
C GLY A 429 -14.71 16.35 -24.20
N SER A 430 -14.91 17.63 -23.88
CA SER A 430 -16.26 18.21 -23.77
C SER A 430 -16.98 18.31 -25.12
N ILE A 431 -16.27 18.62 -26.21
CA ILE A 431 -16.84 18.56 -27.57
C ILE A 431 -17.25 17.12 -27.91
N THR A 432 -16.42 16.13 -27.61
CA THR A 432 -16.77 14.72 -27.86
C THR A 432 -17.96 14.26 -27.04
N ASP A 433 -18.07 14.67 -25.78
CA ASP A 433 -19.18 14.35 -24.90
C ASP A 433 -20.51 14.90 -25.44
N ILE A 434 -20.52 16.17 -25.87
CA ILE A 434 -21.68 16.79 -26.52
C ILE A 434 -22.05 16.04 -27.81
N LEU A 435 -21.08 15.75 -28.67
CA LEU A 435 -21.32 15.03 -29.93
C LEU A 435 -21.90 13.64 -29.68
N VAL A 436 -21.33 12.87 -28.74
CA VAL A 436 -21.82 11.53 -28.39
C VAL A 436 -23.22 11.61 -27.81
N THR A 437 -23.50 12.58 -26.94
CA THR A 437 -24.82 12.76 -26.33
C THR A 437 -25.87 13.13 -27.37
N GLU A 438 -25.57 14.02 -28.33
CA GLU A 438 -26.51 14.38 -29.40
C GLU A 438 -26.73 13.23 -30.40
N ILE A 439 -25.68 12.47 -30.74
CA ILE A 439 -25.77 11.34 -31.67
C ILE A 439 -26.49 10.15 -31.02
N ALA A 440 -26.26 9.89 -29.72
CA ALA A 440 -26.88 8.77 -29.01
C ALA A 440 -28.38 8.98 -28.70
N ILE A 441 -28.87 10.23 -28.68
CA ILE A 441 -30.30 10.55 -28.48
C ILE A 441 -31.10 10.37 -29.78
N TYR A 442 -30.46 10.25 -30.94
CA TYR A 442 -31.07 9.82 -32.20
C TYR A 442 -30.56 8.44 -32.64
N PRO A 443 -30.91 7.33 -31.95
CA PRO A 443 -30.93 6.06 -32.63
C PRO A 443 -32.08 6.10 -33.64
N ARG A 444 -31.80 5.85 -34.92
CA ARG A 444 -32.84 5.61 -35.92
C ARG A 444 -33.84 4.55 -35.46
#